data_AF-A0A1H5XHX4-F1
#
_entry.id   AF-A0A1H5XHX4-F1
#
_cell.length_a   1.000
_cell.length_b   1.000
_cell.length_c   1.000
_cell.angle_alpha   90.00
_cell.angle_beta   90.00
_cell.angle_gamma   90.00
#
_symmetry.space_group_name_H-M   'P 1'
#
loop_
_entity.id
_entity.type
_entity.pdbx_description
1 polymer ?
#
loop_
_entity_poly.entity_id
_entity_poly.type
_entity_poly.pdbx_seq_one_letter_code
_entity_poly.pdbx_strand_id
1 'polypeptide(L)'
;MAVTMHAQSDPGSPAIPNPPPEAPPLTPTEVPPAPPVESPPDEAPQGIPTEPPPELPPNAPPEAPPATPVDLPPARDPRQPQE
;
A
#
# COMPACT_ATOMS: atom_id res chain seq x y z
N MET A 1 5.87 -46.39 -23.96
CA MET A 1 5.79 -47.56 -23.05
C MET A 1 7.21 -47.87 -22.61
N ALA A 2 7.56 -47.61 -21.34
CA ALA A 2 8.90 -47.88 -20.83
C ALA A 2 9.03 -49.38 -20.53
N VAL A 3 10.05 -50.04 -21.09
CA VAL A 3 10.38 -51.42 -20.76
C VAL A 3 11.13 -51.40 -19.43
N THR A 4 10.42 -51.74 -18.34
CA THR A 4 11.06 -52.03 -17.05
C THR A 4 11.78 -53.37 -17.17
N MET A 5 13.07 -53.33 -17.50
CA MET A 5 13.94 -54.50 -17.43
C MET A 5 14.16 -54.85 -15.95
N HIS A 6 13.45 -55.86 -15.46
CA HIS A 6 13.71 -56.43 -14.15
C HIS A 6 15.01 -57.24 -14.25
N ALA A 7 16.03 -56.85 -13.48
CA ALA A 7 17.27 -57.61 -13.38
C ALA A 7 16.97 -59.02 -12.83
N GLN A 8 17.06 -60.03 -13.68
CA GLN A 8 17.07 -61.43 -13.25
C GLN A 8 18.43 -61.72 -12.61
N SER A 9 18.47 -61.99 -11.31
CA SER A 9 19.63 -62.55 -10.63
C SER A 9 19.57 -64.08 -10.68
N ASP A 10 20.57 -64.70 -11.31
CA ASP A 10 20.86 -66.14 -11.23
C ASP A 10 21.23 -66.52 -9.79
N PRO A 11 20.72 -67.64 -9.22
CA PRO A 11 21.03 -68.04 -7.84
C PRO A 11 22.49 -68.49 -7.74
N GLY A 12 23.37 -67.55 -7.44
CA GLY A 12 24.81 -67.77 -7.28
C GLY A 12 25.68 -66.59 -7.68
N SER A 13 25.13 -65.61 -8.41
CA SER A 13 25.83 -64.40 -8.80
C SER A 13 25.24 -63.18 -8.09
N PRO A 14 26.06 -62.29 -7.49
CA PRO A 14 25.55 -61.10 -6.85
C PRO A 14 24.78 -60.25 -7.88
N ALA A 15 23.56 -59.87 -7.53
CA ALA A 15 22.75 -58.99 -8.36
C ALA A 15 23.51 -57.67 -8.54
N ILE A 16 23.80 -57.31 -9.79
CA ILE A 16 24.38 -55.99 -10.09
C ILE A 16 23.26 -54.98 -9.89
N PRO A 17 23.41 -54.00 -8.99
CA PRO A 17 22.41 -52.95 -8.80
C PRO A 17 22.29 -52.13 -10.07
N ASN A 18 21.07 -51.71 -10.42
CA ASN A 18 20.86 -50.78 -11.51
C ASN A 18 21.67 -49.49 -11.26
N PRO A 19 22.32 -48.92 -12.29
CA PRO A 19 23.02 -47.66 -12.14
C PRO A 19 22.05 -46.54 -11.73
N PRO A 20 22.54 -45.52 -11.02
CA PRO A 20 21.70 -44.38 -10.67
C PRO A 20 21.20 -43.65 -11.94
N PRO A 21 20.03 -43.00 -11.88
CA PRO A 21 19.55 -42.15 -12.97
C PRO A 21 20.58 -41.08 -13.35
N GLU A 22 20.67 -40.76 -14.64
CA GLU A 22 21.52 -39.66 -15.12
C GLU A 22 21.06 -38.32 -14.54
N ALA A 23 22.03 -37.45 -14.27
CA ALA A 23 21.74 -36.11 -13.77
C ALA A 23 20.98 -35.30 -14.84
N PRO A 24 20.06 -34.40 -14.43
CA PRO A 24 19.43 -33.49 -15.37
C PRO A 24 20.50 -32.61 -16.06
N PRO A 25 20.25 -32.15 -17.30
CA PRO A 25 21.18 -31.29 -18.01
C PRO A 25 21.45 -30.01 -17.21
N LEU A 26 22.71 -29.56 -17.20
CA LEU A 26 23.13 -28.36 -16.45
C LEU A 26 22.57 -27.06 -17.03
N THR A 27 22.13 -27.10 -18.29
CA THR A 27 21.53 -25.97 -18.98
C THR A 27 20.03 -26.17 -19.10
N PRO A 28 19.20 -25.20 -18.68
CA PRO A 28 17.78 -25.20 -18.97
C PRO A 28 17.57 -25.34 -20.48
N THR A 29 16.66 -26.22 -20.89
CA THR A 29 16.46 -26.54 -22.31
C THR A 29 16.03 -25.30 -23.08
N GLU A 30 15.00 -24.59 -22.63
CA GLU A 30 14.58 -23.29 -23.18
C GLU A 30 13.81 -22.48 -22.10
N VAL A 31 13.91 -21.15 -22.15
CA VAL A 31 13.04 -20.24 -21.40
C VAL A 31 11.93 -19.77 -22.34
N PRO A 32 10.65 -19.85 -21.95
CA PRO A 32 9.57 -19.32 -22.77
C PRO A 32 9.82 -17.84 -23.14
N PRO A 33 9.42 -17.40 -24.34
CA PRO A 33 9.55 -16.00 -24.72
C PRO A 33 8.78 -15.11 -23.73
N ALA A 34 9.34 -13.94 -23.43
CA ALA A 34 8.69 -12.96 -22.58
C ALA A 34 7.34 -12.53 -23.18
N PRO A 35 6.34 -12.19 -22.33
CA PRO A 35 5.07 -11.67 -22.81
C PRO A 35 5.26 -10.33 -23.55
N PRO A 36 4.31 -9.92 -24.42
CA PRO A 36 4.34 -8.61 -25.05
C PRO A 36 4.40 -7.48 -24.02
N VAL A 37 5.13 -6.42 -24.35
CA VAL A 37 5.15 -5.20 -23.54
C VAL A 37 3.92 -4.37 -23.90
N GLU A 38 3.18 -3.92 -22.89
CA GLU A 38 2.09 -2.97 -23.08
C GLU A 38 2.67 -1.57 -23.36
N SER A 39 2.18 -0.92 -24.42
CA SER A 39 2.53 0.47 -24.69
C SER A 39 1.97 1.37 -23.58
N PRO A 40 2.71 2.41 -23.15
CA PRO A 40 2.13 3.41 -22.27
C PRO A 40 0.93 4.09 -22.97
N PRO A 41 -0.03 4.64 -22.21
CA PRO A 41 -1.14 5.40 -22.77
C PRO A 41 -0.64 6.54 -23.65
N ASP A 42 -1.35 6.84 -24.75
CA ASP A 42 -1.04 7.97 -25.63
C ASP A 42 -1.25 9.34 -24.95
N GLU A 43 -2.11 9.40 -23.93
CA GLU A 43 -2.39 10.63 -23.20
C GLU A 43 -1.30 10.91 -22.17
N ALA A 44 -0.80 12.15 -22.17
CA ALA A 44 0.09 12.61 -21.10
C ALA A 44 -0.66 12.58 -19.75
N PRO A 45 0.02 12.28 -18.64
CA PRO A 45 -0.57 12.42 -17.33
C PRO A 45 -1.11 13.84 -17.14
N GLN A 46 -2.31 13.94 -16.56
CA GLN A 46 -2.86 15.22 -16.14
C GLN A 46 -1.84 15.89 -15.20
N GLY A 47 -1.35 17.06 -15.60
CA GLY A 47 -0.34 17.80 -14.84
C GLY A 47 -0.89 18.31 -13.51
N ILE A 48 0.01 18.63 -12.58
CA ILE A 48 -0.38 19.41 -11.39
C ILE A 48 -0.74 20.84 -11.82
N PRO A 49 -1.73 21.49 -11.20
CA PRO A 49 -1.97 22.92 -11.40
C PRO A 49 -0.67 23.72 -11.17
N THR A 50 -0.30 24.58 -12.12
CA THR A 50 0.91 25.41 -12.02
C THR A 50 0.68 26.66 -11.18
N GLU A 51 -0.58 27.07 -11.03
CA GLU A 51 -0.97 28.25 -10.25
C GLU A 51 -1.10 27.88 -8.77
N PRO A 52 -0.64 28.75 -7.86
CA PRO A 52 -0.88 28.56 -6.43
C PRO A 52 -2.39 28.64 -6.13
N PRO A 53 -2.85 27.99 -5.05
CA PRO A 53 -4.24 28.14 -4.62
C PRO A 53 -4.54 29.60 -4.24
N PRO A 54 -5.80 30.06 -4.34
CA PRO A 54 -6.20 31.38 -3.87
C PRO A 54 -5.86 31.59 -2.38
N GLU A 55 -5.48 32.81 -2.01
CA GLU A 55 -5.23 33.16 -0.61
C GLU A 55 -6.52 33.00 0.22
N LEU A 56 -6.38 32.37 1.39
CA LEU A 56 -7.46 32.29 2.36
C LEU A 56 -7.71 33.67 2.98
N PRO A 57 -8.97 33.99 3.32
CA PRO A 57 -9.25 35.19 4.11
C PRO A 57 -8.48 35.15 5.45
N PRO A 58 -8.13 36.32 6.01
CA PRO A 58 -7.45 36.38 7.29
C PRO A 58 -8.27 35.66 8.36
N ASN A 59 -7.63 34.74 9.08
CA ASN A 59 -8.22 34.00 10.18
C ASN A 59 -8.22 34.83 11.48
N ALA A 60 -8.48 36.13 11.34
CA ALA A 60 -8.54 37.04 12.47
C ALA A 60 -9.92 36.90 13.12
N PRO A 61 -10.00 36.64 14.43
CA PRO A 61 -11.26 36.76 15.14
C PRO A 61 -11.77 38.20 14.97
N PRO A 62 -13.10 38.42 14.98
CA PRO A 62 -13.65 39.76 15.03
C PRO A 62 -13.00 40.57 16.16
N GLU A 63 -12.74 41.86 15.92
CA GLU A 63 -12.23 42.74 16.98
C GLU A 63 -13.18 42.66 18.19
N ALA A 64 -12.58 42.62 19.38
CA ALA A 64 -13.36 42.56 20.62
C ALA A 64 -14.36 43.72 20.66
N PRO A 65 -15.55 43.52 21.27
CA PRO A 65 -16.47 44.62 21.47
C PRO A 65 -15.75 45.77 22.20
N PRO A 66 -16.15 47.03 21.97
CA PRO A 66 -15.52 48.16 22.62
C PRO A 66 -15.46 47.94 24.13
N ALA A 67 -14.34 48.28 24.76
CA ALA A 67 -14.17 48.21 26.21
C ALA A 67 -15.09 49.17 26.99
N THR A 68 -16.04 49.82 26.30
CA THR A 68 -17.09 50.62 26.94
C THR A 68 -17.86 49.71 27.89
N PRO A 69 -17.84 50.02 29.20
CA PRO A 69 -18.68 49.33 30.15
C PRO A 69 -20.14 49.42 29.68
N VAL A 70 -20.87 48.31 29.75
CA VAL A 70 -22.33 48.37 29.67
C VAL A 70 -22.81 49.33 30.76
N ASP A 71 -23.68 50.28 30.40
CA ASP A 71 -24.37 51.15 31.36
C ASP A 71 -25.34 50.28 32.17
N LEU A 72 -24.80 49.62 33.19
CA LEU A 72 -25.59 48.81 34.11
C LEU A 72 -26.34 49.76 35.03
N PRO A 73 -27.65 49.51 35.29
CA PRO A 73 -28.38 50.30 36.27
C PRO A 73 -27.65 50.21 37.62
N PRO A 74 -27.75 51.27 38.46
CA PRO A 74 -27.18 51.26 39.80
C PRO A 74 -27.57 49.99 40.56
N ALA A 75 -26.64 49.47 41.37
CA ALA A 75 -26.92 48.34 42.24
C ALA A 75 -28.22 48.60 43.01
N ARG A 76 -29.16 47.66 42.95
CA ARG A 76 -30.39 47.74 43.73
C ARG A 76 -30.01 47.74 45.20
N ASP A 77 -30.59 48.66 45.97
CA ASP A 77 -30.38 48.70 47.41
C ASP A 77 -30.65 47.34 48.06
N PRO A 78 -29.92 46.99 49.14
CA PRO A 78 -30.21 45.80 49.93
C PRO A 78 -31.69 45.75 50.30
N ARG A 79 -32.32 44.59 50.10
CA ARG A 79 -33.70 44.38 50.57
C ARG A 79 -33.74 44.65 52.08
N GLN A 80 -34.63 45.53 52.51
CA GLN A 80 -34.89 45.73 53.93
C GLN A 80 -35.40 44.41 54.53
N PRO A 81 -35.01 44.05 55.76
CA PRO A 81 -35.59 42.91 56.46
C PRO A 81 -37.10 43.09 56.52
N GLN A 82 -37.85 42.03 56.19
CA GLN A 82 -39.28 42.00 56.51
C GLN A 82 -39.38 41.64 57.98
N GLU A 83 -39.94 42.56 58.79
CA GLU A 83 -40.25 42.34 60.20
C GLU A 83 -41.38 41.31 60.39
#